data_AF-I0WEH8-F1
#
_entry.id   AF-I0WEH8-F1
#
_cell.length_a   1.000
_cell.length_b   1.000
_cell.length_c   1.000
_cell.angle_alpha   90.00
_cell.angle_beta   90.00
_cell.angle_gamma   90.00
#
_symmetry.space_group_name_H-M   'P 1'
#
loop_
_entity.id
_entity.type
_entity.pdbx_description
1 polymer ?
#
loop_
_entity_poly.entity_id
_entity_poly.type
_entity_poly.pdbx_seq_one_letter_code
_entity_poly.pdbx_strand_id
1 'polypeptide(L)'
;MVLGGTPYERFDIGVELAERGYAPQLVISNSVGSGDRTMDKYCHGHFDFVVSCFEPDPWTTKGEAQEIGRRATQQGWHHIIVVTFTPHLSRARYIVEKCFDGELTMVASPSPSGLLFWAGMYIRQSAGYLNALTDRGC
;
A
#
# COMPACT_ATOMS: atom_id res chain seq x y z
N MET A 1 -3.15 2.73 0.68
CA MET A 1 -1.67 2.80 0.72
C MET A 1 -1.08 2.10 -0.49
N VAL A 2 -0.05 2.69 -1.10
CA VAL A 2 0.71 2.08 -2.20
C VAL A 2 2.12 1.77 -1.70
N LEU A 3 2.52 0.49 -1.80
CA LEU A 3 3.88 0.05 -1.49
C LEU A 3 4.82 0.42 -2.63
N GLY A 4 6.02 0.85 -2.28
CA GLY A 4 6.98 1.38 -3.23
C GLY A 4 7.67 0.30 -4.08
N GLY A 5 8.49 0.78 -5.01
CA GLY A 5 9.20 -0.01 -6.01
C GLY A 5 8.81 0.40 -7.44
N THR A 6 9.69 0.16 -8.40
CA THR A 6 9.43 0.40 -9.83
C THR A 6 8.37 -0.59 -10.33
N PRO A 7 7.30 -0.21 -11.06
CA PRO A 7 7.04 1.03 -11.81
C PRO A 7 5.93 1.95 -11.23
N TYR A 8 5.85 3.18 -11.76
CA TYR A 8 4.86 4.23 -11.40
C TYR A 8 3.39 3.83 -11.58
N GLU A 9 3.09 2.81 -12.37
CA GLU A 9 1.73 2.32 -12.66
C GLU A 9 0.91 1.98 -11.40
N ARG A 10 1.58 1.62 -10.30
CA ARG A 10 0.92 1.31 -9.02
C ARG A 10 0.35 2.54 -8.34
N PHE A 11 0.97 3.70 -8.54
CA PHE A 11 0.51 4.96 -7.96
C PHE A 11 -0.76 5.44 -8.64
N ASP A 12 -0.89 5.25 -9.95
CA ASP A 12 -2.11 5.57 -10.70
C ASP A 12 -3.30 4.76 -10.18
N ILE A 13 -3.12 3.46 -9.90
CA ILE A 13 -4.16 2.61 -9.28
C ILE A 13 -4.55 3.14 -7.90
N GLY A 14 -3.58 3.60 -7.10
CA GLY A 14 -3.84 4.19 -5.79
C GLY A 14 -4.67 5.47 -5.87
N VAL A 15 -4.36 6.34 -6.84
CA VAL A 15 -5.12 7.57 -7.13
C VAL A 15 -6.54 7.21 -7.58
N GLU A 16 -6.69 6.31 -8.54
CA GLU A 16 -8.00 5.90 -9.06
C GLU A 16 -8.92 5.34 -7.96
N LEU A 17 -8.38 4.54 -7.03
CA LEU A 17 -9.15 4.02 -5.91
C LEU A 17 -9.63 5.14 -4.96
N ALA A 18 -8.78 6.13 -4.70
CA ALA A 18 -9.14 7.27 -3.87
C ALA A 18 -10.17 8.18 -4.57
N GLU A 19 -10.02 8.45 -5.86
CA GLU A 19 -10.98 9.21 -6.67
C GLU A 19 -12.37 8.56 -6.72
N ARG A 20 -12.42 7.22 -6.75
CA ARG A 20 -13.68 6.45 -6.69
C ARG A 20 -14.29 6.40 -5.28
N GLY A 21 -13.63 6.99 -4.28
CA GLY A 21 -14.13 7.05 -2.91
C GLY A 21 -13.89 5.79 -2.08
N TYR A 22 -13.03 4.86 -2.53
CA TYR A 22 -12.69 3.67 -1.74
C TYR A 22 -11.83 3.98 -0.52
N ALA A 23 -11.12 5.10 -0.52
CA ALA A 23 -10.35 5.58 0.62
C ALA A 23 -10.35 7.12 0.67
N PRO A 24 -10.62 7.74 1.83
CA PRO A 24 -10.56 9.20 1.98
C PRO A 24 -9.12 9.74 2.01
N GLN A 25 -8.12 8.85 2.14
CA GLN A 25 -6.71 9.19 2.18
C GLN A 25 -5.88 8.19 1.39
N LEU A 26 -5.01 8.72 0.54
CA LEU A 26 -3.98 7.98 -0.19
C LEU A 26 -2.62 8.20 0.49
N VAL A 27 -1.98 7.11 0.88
CA VAL A 27 -0.60 7.12 1.39
C VAL A 27 0.32 6.43 0.41
N ILE A 28 1.41 7.10 0.05
CA ILE A 28 2.37 6.62 -0.95
C ILE A 28 3.73 6.45 -0.27
N SER A 29 4.27 5.23 -0.32
CA SER A 29 5.67 4.99 0.01
C SER A 29 6.54 5.46 -1.15
N ASN A 30 7.24 6.58 -0.96
CA ASN A 30 8.14 7.14 -1.96
C ASN A 30 9.47 6.38 -1.96
N SER A 31 9.46 5.19 -2.58
CA SER A 31 10.64 4.35 -2.70
C SER A 31 11.52 4.65 -3.92
N VAL A 32 11.33 5.81 -4.56
CA VAL A 32 12.21 6.34 -5.62
C VAL A 32 12.99 7.59 -5.17
N GLY A 33 12.71 8.12 -3.98
CA GLY A 33 13.40 9.25 -3.36
C GLY A 33 12.66 10.58 -3.57
N SER A 34 12.84 11.51 -2.62
CA SER A 34 12.17 12.83 -2.60
C SER A 34 12.53 13.77 -3.75
N GLY A 35 13.55 13.44 -4.56
CA GLY A 35 14.00 14.23 -5.70
C GLY A 35 13.45 13.80 -7.07
N ASP A 36 12.62 12.75 -7.15
CA ASP A 36 12.06 12.30 -8.43
C ASP A 36 10.90 13.21 -8.87
N ARG A 37 11.09 13.96 -9.96
CA ARG A 37 10.07 14.86 -10.52
C ARG A 37 8.78 14.15 -10.94
N THR A 38 8.83 12.85 -11.19
CA THR A 38 7.65 12.04 -11.50
C THR A 38 6.79 11.83 -10.27
N MET A 39 7.38 11.86 -9.06
CA MET A 39 6.63 11.76 -7.81
C MET A 39 5.94 13.06 -7.43
N ASP A 40 6.42 14.22 -7.89
CA ASP A 40 5.81 15.52 -7.62
C ASP A 40 4.34 15.56 -8.06
N LYS A 41 3.98 14.91 -9.17
CA LYS A 41 2.58 14.86 -9.62
C LYS A 41 1.64 14.16 -8.62
N TYR A 42 2.18 13.23 -7.83
CA TYR A 42 1.40 12.51 -6.80
C TYR A 42 1.54 13.18 -5.43
N CYS A 43 2.76 13.52 -5.02
CA CYS A 43 3.03 14.03 -3.67
C CYS A 43 2.74 15.51 -3.50
N HIS A 44 2.82 16.29 -4.59
CA HIS A 44 2.55 17.73 -4.63
C HIS A 44 1.38 18.07 -5.58
N GLY A 45 0.66 17.05 -6.06
CA GLY A 45 -0.56 17.22 -6.84
C GLY A 45 -1.71 17.77 -6.01
N HIS A 46 -2.70 18.35 -6.69
CA HIS A 46 -3.95 18.78 -6.06
C HIS A 46 -5.01 17.70 -6.29
N PHE A 47 -5.58 17.19 -5.21
CA PHE A 47 -6.58 16.13 -5.22
C PHE A 47 -7.74 16.50 -4.27
N ASP A 48 -8.94 15.98 -4.55
CA ASP A 48 -10.12 16.17 -3.69
C ASP A 48 -10.09 15.28 -2.42
N PHE A 49 -9.02 14.51 -2.25
CA PHE A 49 -8.75 13.62 -1.11
C PHE A 49 -7.36 13.88 -0.55
N VAL A 50 -7.10 13.39 0.66
CA VAL A 50 -5.82 13.62 1.34
C VAL A 50 -4.75 12.73 0.72
N VAL A 51 -3.68 13.32 0.20
CA VAL A 51 -2.49 12.56 -0.24
C VAL A 51 -1.34 12.83 0.73
N SER A 52 -0.66 11.75 1.16
CA SER A 52 0.54 11.86 1.98
C SER A 52 1.62 10.92 1.46
N CYS A 53 2.75 11.49 1.10
CA CYS A 53 3.95 10.72 0.77
C CYS A 53 4.89 10.65 1.98
N PHE A 54 5.58 9.53 2.13
CA PHE A 54 6.64 9.37 3.10
C PHE A 54 7.78 8.54 2.50
N GLU A 55 8.99 8.70 3.03
CA GLU A 55 10.13 7.86 2.69
C GLU A 55 10.26 6.79 3.78
N PRO A 56 10.23 5.49 3.43
CA PRO A 56 10.30 4.42 4.42
C PRO A 56 11.70 4.34 5.05
N ASP A 57 11.75 4.29 6.38
CA ASP A 57 12.97 4.02 7.14
C ASP A 57 12.75 2.79 8.04
N PRO A 58 13.39 1.63 7.78
CA PRO A 58 14.35 1.37 6.70
C PRO A 58 13.68 1.22 5.33
N TRP A 59 14.43 1.44 4.26
CA TRP A 59 13.96 1.39 2.86
C TRP A 59 13.63 -0.04 2.38
N THR A 60 12.61 -0.62 2.98
CA THR A 60 12.21 -2.03 2.85
C THR A 60 10.70 -2.15 3.05
N THR A 61 10.10 -3.23 2.58
CA THR A 61 8.68 -3.55 2.84
C THR A 61 8.36 -3.62 4.33
N LYS A 62 9.34 -3.92 5.19
CA LYS A 62 9.18 -3.87 6.65
C LYS A 62 8.99 -2.44 7.15
N GLY A 63 9.81 -1.49 6.70
CA GLY A 63 9.67 -0.07 7.04
C GLY A 63 8.34 0.50 6.55
N GLU A 64 7.89 0.10 5.36
CA GLU A 64 6.57 0.47 4.84
C GLU A 64 5.44 -0.05 5.73
N ALA A 65 5.53 -1.30 6.20
CA ALA A 65 4.53 -1.90 7.10
C ALA A 65 4.54 -1.29 8.51
N GLN A 66 5.71 -0.91 9.03
CA GLN A 66 5.83 -0.19 10.29
C GLN A 66 5.12 1.17 10.23
N GLU A 67 5.27 1.90 9.12
CA GLU A 67 4.57 3.17 8.92
C GLU A 67 3.04 2.97 8.83
N ILE A 68 2.58 1.88 8.19
CA ILE A 68 1.16 1.51 8.19
C ILE A 68 0.65 1.39 9.63
N GLY A 69 1.31 0.57 10.45
CA GLY A 69 0.91 0.35 11.84
C GLY A 69 0.90 1.63 12.67
N ARG A 70 1.94 2.47 12.50
CA ARG A 70 2.06 3.76 13.17
C ARG A 70 0.90 4.70 12.81
N ARG A 71 0.60 4.85 11.52
CA ARG A 71 -0.50 5.72 11.05
C ARG A 71 -1.86 5.17 11.41
N ALA A 72 -2.06 3.86 11.29
CA ALA A 72 -3.30 3.22 11.71
C ALA A 72 -3.61 3.48 13.18
N THR A 73 -2.60 3.37 14.06
CA THR A 73 -2.74 3.67 15.48
C THR A 73 -3.06 5.15 15.72
N GLN A 74 -2.37 6.05 15.03
CA GLN A 74 -2.53 7.50 15.22
C GLN A 74 -3.85 8.05 14.66
N GLN A 75 -4.36 7.45 13.59
CA GLN A 75 -5.51 7.94 12.84
C GLN A 75 -6.75 7.05 12.99
N GLY A 76 -6.64 5.97 13.77
CA GLY A 76 -7.74 5.03 14.02
C GLY A 76 -8.19 4.27 12.78
N TRP A 77 -7.26 3.89 11.88
CA TRP A 77 -7.65 3.12 10.70
C TRP A 77 -8.01 1.69 11.09
N HIS A 78 -9.18 1.25 10.65
CA HIS A 78 -9.66 -0.13 10.84
C HIS A 78 -9.67 -0.94 9.55
N HIS A 79 -9.57 -0.27 8.40
CA HIS A 79 -9.48 -0.89 7.08
C HIS A 79 -8.43 -0.18 6.24
N ILE A 80 -7.59 -0.95 5.56
CA ILE A 80 -6.61 -0.43 4.62
C ILE A 80 -6.65 -1.21 3.31
N ILE A 81 -6.45 -0.48 2.22
CA ILE A 81 -6.21 -1.04 0.89
C ILE A 81 -4.72 -0.88 0.58
N VAL A 82 -4.02 -1.97 0.30
CA VAL A 82 -2.59 -1.98 0.00
C VAL A 82 -2.38 -2.38 -1.45
N VAL A 83 -1.89 -1.45 -2.26
CA VAL A 83 -1.53 -1.68 -3.66
C VAL A 83 -0.06 -2.11 -3.75
N THR A 84 0.22 -3.25 -4.37
CA THR A 84 1.59 -3.77 -4.57
C THR A 84 1.72 -4.61 -5.84
N PHE A 85 2.92 -5.10 -6.14
CA PHE A 85 3.23 -5.89 -7.33
C PHE A 85 2.84 -7.36 -7.17
N THR A 86 2.30 -7.97 -8.24
CA THR A 86 1.76 -9.36 -8.20
C THR A 86 2.71 -10.41 -7.60
N PRO A 87 3.98 -10.52 -8.02
CA PRO A 87 4.95 -11.44 -7.41
C PRO A 87 5.21 -11.23 -5.91
N HIS A 88 4.92 -10.03 -5.39
CA HIS A 88 5.18 -9.68 -3.99
C HIS A 88 3.92 -9.68 -3.11
N LEU A 89 2.73 -9.95 -3.65
CA LEU A 89 1.46 -9.92 -2.91
C LEU A 89 1.50 -10.76 -1.63
N SER A 90 1.93 -12.02 -1.71
CA SER A 90 1.94 -12.94 -0.57
C SER A 90 2.89 -12.48 0.54
N ARG A 91 4.11 -12.06 0.16
CA ARG A 91 5.11 -11.58 1.11
C ARG A 91 4.71 -10.24 1.72
N ALA A 92 4.26 -9.29 0.91
CA ALA A 92 3.81 -7.98 1.38
C ALA A 92 2.65 -8.12 2.34
N ARG A 93 1.67 -8.96 2.00
CA ARG A 93 0.53 -9.27 2.87
C ARG A 93 0.99 -9.80 4.23
N TYR A 94 1.84 -10.82 4.25
CA TYR A 94 2.35 -11.40 5.50
C TYR A 94 3.05 -10.36 6.39
N ILE A 95 3.82 -9.44 5.79
CA ILE A 95 4.52 -8.39 6.53
C ILE A 95 3.54 -7.34 7.07
N VAL A 96 2.56 -6.92 6.25
CA VAL A 96 1.57 -5.90 6.66
C VAL A 96 0.64 -6.44 7.74
N GLU A 97 0.17 -7.69 7.63
CA GLU A 97 -0.68 -8.34 8.65
C GLU A 97 -0.01 -8.44 10.03
N LYS A 98 1.33 -8.38 10.11
CA LYS A 98 2.05 -8.31 11.40
C LYS A 98 2.03 -6.93 12.05
N CYS A 99 1.83 -5.88 11.27
CA CYS A 99 1.92 -4.49 11.72
C CYS A 99 0.57 -3.78 11.76
N PHE A 100 -0.48 -4.44 11.29
CA PHE A 100 -1.83 -3.90 11.21
C PHE A 100 -2.86 -4.98 11.51
N ASP A 101 -3.60 -4.79 12.60
CA ASP A 101 -4.59 -5.76 13.11
C ASP A 101 -6.02 -5.56 12.56
N GLY A 102 -6.21 -4.63 11.63
CA GLY A 102 -7.51 -4.34 11.01
C GLY A 102 -7.79 -5.15 9.75
N GLU A 103 -8.82 -4.74 9.02
CA GLU A 103 -9.17 -5.33 7.74
C GLU A 103 -8.16 -4.92 6.66
N LEU A 104 -7.51 -5.91 6.03
CA LEU A 104 -6.53 -5.69 4.97
C LEU A 104 -7.09 -6.14 3.62
N THR A 105 -7.13 -5.23 2.65
CA THR A 105 -7.41 -5.54 1.23
C THR A 105 -6.16 -5.37 0.40
N MET A 106 -5.72 -6.41 -0.29
CA MET A 106 -4.54 -6.37 -1.18
C MET A 106 -4.99 -6.16 -2.62
N VAL A 107 -4.47 -5.11 -3.27
CA VAL A 107 -4.69 -4.82 -4.69
C VAL A 107 -3.38 -5.05 -5.44
N ALA A 108 -3.47 -5.81 -6.53
CA ALA A 108 -2.34 -6.15 -7.36
C ALA A 108 -2.25 -5.20 -8.55
N SER A 109 -1.12 -4.50 -8.70
CA SER A 109 -0.80 -3.84 -9.95
C SER A 109 -0.34 -4.88 -10.97
N PRO A 110 -0.97 -4.97 -12.16
CA PRO A 110 -0.51 -5.85 -13.21
C PRO A 110 0.96 -5.55 -13.56
N SER A 111 1.75 -6.61 -13.74
CA SER A 111 2.96 -6.54 -14.56
C SER A 111 2.55 -6.48 -16.04
N PRO A 112 3.40 -6.12 -17.01
CA PRO A 112 3.07 -6.13 -18.45
C PRO A 112 2.66 -7.50 -19.04
N SER A 113 2.37 -8.51 -18.23
CA SER A 113 1.82 -9.80 -18.61
C SER A 113 0.28 -9.79 -18.58
N GLY A 114 -0.33 -9.08 -19.54
CA GLY A 114 -1.60 -9.44 -20.18
C GLY A 114 -2.95 -9.37 -19.42
N LEU A 115 -3.99 -9.02 -20.17
CA LEU A 115 -5.42 -8.94 -19.83
C LEU A 115 -6.03 -10.14 -19.06
N LEU A 116 -5.39 -11.32 -19.08
CA LEU A 116 -5.81 -12.48 -18.29
C LEU A 116 -5.72 -12.28 -16.77
N PHE A 117 -4.97 -11.26 -16.32
CA PHE A 117 -4.85 -10.91 -14.90
C PHE A 117 -6.06 -10.11 -14.35
N TRP A 118 -6.85 -9.45 -15.22
CA TRP A 118 -8.06 -8.72 -14.84
C TRP A 118 -9.16 -9.63 -14.27
N ALA A 119 -9.15 -10.93 -14.62
CA ALA A 119 -10.11 -11.92 -14.12
C ALA A 119 -9.78 -12.45 -12.71
N GLY A 120 -8.58 -12.19 -12.18
CA GLY A 120 -8.20 -12.52 -10.80
C GLY A 120 -8.52 -11.43 -9.77
N MET A 121 -9.14 -10.33 -10.22
CA MET A 121 -9.27 -9.05 -9.50
C MET A 121 -10.29 -9.07 -8.36
N TYR A 122 -10.89 -10.20 -8.04
CA TYR A 122 -11.87 -10.28 -6.96
C TYR A 122 -11.55 -11.42 -6.00
N ILE A 123 -11.18 -11.00 -4.79
CA ILE A 123 -11.28 -11.75 -3.53
C ILE A 123 -10.23 -12.85 -3.36
N ARG A 124 -9.22 -12.52 -2.55
CA ARG A 124 -8.73 -13.47 -1.55
C ARG A 124 -8.94 -12.87 -0.17
N GLN A 125 -10.10 -13.24 0.39
CA GLN A 125 -10.58 -12.91 1.72
C GLN A 125 -9.48 -13.05 2.77
N SER A 126 -9.36 -12.03 3.61
CA SER A 126 -8.50 -11.99 4.78
C SER A 126 -9.28 -12.52 5.97
N ALA A 127 -9.16 -13.81 6.27
CA ALA A 127 -9.49 -14.28 7.60
C ALA A 127 -8.36 -13.82 8.53
N GLY A 128 -8.64 -12.82 9.38
CA GLY A 128 -7.73 -12.37 10.42
C GLY A 128 -7.48 -13.48 11.43
N TYR A 129 -6.44 -14.28 11.18
CA TYR A 129 -5.95 -15.24 12.15
C TYR A 129 -4.94 -14.54 13.05
N LEU A 130 -5.35 -14.34 14.31
CA LEU A 130 -4.44 -14.13 15.43
C LEU A 130 -3.36 -15.21 15.39
N ASN A 131 -2.11 -14.83 15.13
CA ASN A 131 -0.89 -15.34 15.77
C ASN A 131 0.37 -14.95 14.96
N ALA A 132 1.22 -14.12 15.54
CA ALA A 132 2.66 -14.38 15.57
C ALA A 132 3.34 -13.40 16.54
N LEU A 133 3.36 -13.77 17.81
CA LEU A 133 4.31 -13.22 18.77
C LEU A 133 5.73 -13.41 18.24
N THR A 134 6.55 -12.38 18.44
CA THR A 134 8.01 -12.33 18.23
C THR A 134 8.51 -12.18 16.79
N ASP A 135 8.32 -10.99 16.23
CA ASP A 135 9.26 -10.41 15.27
C ASP A 135 9.49 -8.96 15.68
N ARG A 136 10.57 -8.69 16.45
CA ARG A 136 10.83 -7.33 17.00
C ARG A 136 10.95 -6.34 15.83
N GLY A 137 9.89 -5.60 15.59
CA GLY A 137 9.77 -4.72 14.44
C GLY A 137 8.37 -4.16 14.25
N CYS A 138 7.35 -4.92 14.63
CA CYS A 138 6.00 -4.49 14.97
C CYS A 138 5.66 -5.26 16.26
#